data_AF-A0A2V3ZZF8-F1
#
_entry.id   AF-A0A2V3ZZF8-F1
#
_cell.length_a   1.000
_cell.length_b   1.000
_cell.length_c   1.000
_cell.angle_alpha   90.00
_cell.angle_beta   90.00
_cell.angle_gamma   90.00
#
_symmetry.space_group_name_H-M   'P 1'
#
loop_
_entity.id
_entity.type
_entity.pdbx_description
1 polymer ?
#
loop_
_entity_poly.entity_id
_entity_poly.type
_entity_poly.pdbx_seq_one_letter_code
_entity_poly.pdbx_strand_id
1 'polypeptide(L)'
;MKQINRKFFQRLGALMFLAYLSVSYALAQSSSGIDQATTEINSYVDPVSNLIIAIGAVVGLIGGVRVYIKWQSGDQDTQKAIMGWFGACLFLILVGVVIKAFFA
;
A
#
# COMPACT_ATOMS: atom_id res chain seq x y z
N MET A 1 42.55 -1.49 49.94
CA MET A 1 41.97 -0.66 48.85
C MET A 1 41.92 -1.32 47.47
N LYS A 2 42.87 -2.19 47.07
CA LYS A 2 42.87 -2.83 45.72
C LYS A 2 41.67 -3.75 45.40
N GLN A 3 41.09 -4.43 46.41
CA GLN A 3 39.95 -5.35 46.25
C GLN A 3 38.62 -4.64 45.94
N ILE A 4 38.40 -3.45 46.49
CA ILE A 4 37.16 -2.66 46.28
C ILE A 4 37.11 -2.14 44.84
N ASN A 5 38.22 -1.62 44.31
CA ASN A 5 38.29 -1.16 42.91
C ASN A 5 38.11 -2.31 41.91
N ARG A 6 38.59 -3.53 42.23
CA ARG A 6 38.38 -4.71 41.37
C ARG A 6 36.92 -5.12 41.30
N LYS A 7 36.22 -5.17 42.44
CA LYS A 7 34.78 -5.51 42.49
C LYS A 7 33.90 -4.42 41.88
N PHE A 8 34.28 -3.15 42.04
CA PHE A 8 33.60 -2.02 41.40
C PHE A 8 33.75 -2.05 39.88
N PHE A 9 34.97 -2.30 39.38
CA PHE A 9 35.25 -2.43 37.95
C PHE A 9 34.54 -3.65 37.33
N GLN A 10 34.46 -4.77 38.05
CA GLN A 10 33.70 -5.95 37.63
C GLN A 10 32.18 -5.70 37.53
N ARG A 11 31.61 -4.94 38.48
CA ARG A 11 30.18 -4.58 38.44
C ARG A 11 29.86 -3.61 37.30
N LEU A 12 30.76 -2.66 37.02
CA LEU A 12 30.60 -1.72 35.91
C LEU A 12 30.68 -2.44 34.56
N GLY A 13 31.62 -3.38 34.41
CA GLY A 13 31.73 -4.21 33.20
C GLY A 13 30.49 -5.10 32.98
N ALA A 14 29.93 -5.69 34.05
CA ALA A 14 28.71 -6.49 33.96
C ALA A 14 27.49 -5.65 33.55
N LEU A 15 27.37 -4.41 34.06
CA LEU A 15 26.30 -3.48 33.66
C LEU A 15 26.42 -3.06 32.18
N MET A 16 27.63 -2.78 31.70
CA MET A 16 27.85 -2.47 30.28
C MET A 16 27.53 -3.66 29.37
N PHE A 17 27.85 -4.88 29.80
CA PHE A 17 27.53 -6.09 29.04
C PHE A 17 26.02 -6.35 28.96
N LEU A 18 25.29 -6.14 30.08
CA LEU A 18 23.82 -6.23 30.09
C LEU A 18 23.16 -5.17 29.22
N ALA A 19 23.70 -3.93 29.23
CA ALA A 19 23.23 -2.87 28.35
C ALA A 19 23.45 -3.23 26.87
N TYR A 20 24.60 -3.80 26.52
CA TYR A 20 24.89 -4.24 25.15
C TYR A 20 23.94 -5.35 24.66
N LEU A 21 23.62 -6.32 25.52
CA LEU A 21 22.64 -7.37 25.23
C LEU A 21 21.22 -6.82 25.03
N SER A 22 20.84 -5.81 25.81
CA SER A 22 19.51 -5.17 25.68
C SER A 22 19.34 -4.42 24.36
N VAL A 23 20.39 -3.73 23.89
CA VAL A 23 20.40 -3.02 22.60
C VAL A 23 20.37 -3.99 21.43
N SER A 24 21.09 -5.11 21.52
CA SER A 24 21.09 -6.13 20.46
C SER A 24 19.75 -6.86 20.35
N TYR A 25 19.00 -7.03 21.45
CA TYR A 25 17.63 -7.54 21.41
C TYR A 25 16.64 -6.55 20.77
N ALA A 26 16.78 -5.24 21.05
CA ALA A 26 15.96 -4.20 20.42
C ALA A 26 16.24 -4.05 18.92
N LEU A 27 17.46 -4.35 18.46
CA LEU A 27 17.85 -4.32 17.04
C LEU A 27 17.61 -5.64 16.30
N ALA A 28 17.21 -6.72 16.98
CA ALA A 28 16.92 -8.03 16.38
C ALA A 28 15.55 -8.08 15.67
N GLN A 29 15.19 -7.00 14.99
CA GLN A 29 13.86 -6.72 14.46
C GLN A 29 13.80 -7.02 12.95
N SER A 30 14.16 -8.25 12.56
CA SER A 30 14.24 -8.62 11.13
C SER A 30 12.87 -8.81 10.47
N SER A 31 11.83 -9.23 11.20
CA SER A 31 10.46 -9.34 10.68
C SER A 31 9.61 -8.09 10.96
N SER A 32 9.83 -7.41 12.08
CA SER A 32 8.92 -6.34 12.50
C SER A 32 9.04 -5.08 11.65
N GLY A 33 10.15 -4.85 10.94
CA GLY A 33 10.21 -3.78 9.93
C GLY A 33 9.29 -4.05 8.75
N ILE A 34 9.17 -5.32 8.34
CA ILE A 34 8.24 -5.75 7.28
C ILE A 34 6.80 -5.65 7.80
N ASP A 35 6.53 -6.11 9.02
CA ASP A 35 5.19 -6.03 9.62
C ASP A 35 4.70 -4.57 9.78
N GLN A 36 5.60 -3.65 10.14
CA GLN A 36 5.31 -2.22 10.21
C GLN A 36 5.05 -1.62 8.82
N ALA A 37 5.89 -1.94 7.83
CA ALA A 37 5.70 -1.48 6.46
C ALA A 37 4.39 -2.00 5.85
N THR A 38 4.02 -3.26 6.10
CA THR A 38 2.74 -3.84 5.67
C THR A 38 1.55 -3.13 6.33
N THR A 39 1.63 -2.83 7.63
CA THR A 39 0.58 -2.10 8.35
C THR A 39 0.40 -0.69 7.79
N GLU A 40 1.51 -0.01 7.50
CA GLU A 40 1.48 1.32 6.89
C GLU A 40 0.86 1.28 5.48
N ILE A 41 1.29 0.34 4.62
CA ILE A 41 0.72 0.17 3.28
C ILE A 41 -0.79 -0.11 3.34
N ASN A 42 -1.23 -1.00 4.23
CA ASN A 42 -2.65 -1.35 4.38
C ASN A 42 -3.52 -0.14 4.73
N SER A 43 -3.00 0.82 5.50
CA SER A 43 -3.74 2.05 5.83
C SER A 43 -4.05 2.93 4.60
N TYR A 44 -3.25 2.81 3.52
CA TYR A 44 -3.43 3.56 2.28
C TYR A 44 -4.28 2.85 1.23
N VAL A 45 -4.47 1.53 1.35
CA VAL A 45 -5.18 0.71 0.34
C VAL A 45 -6.62 1.20 0.14
N ASP A 46 -7.35 1.42 1.22
CA ASP A 46 -8.76 1.85 1.15
C ASP A 46 -8.92 3.24 0.52
N PRO A 47 -8.19 4.29 0.97
CA PRO A 47 -8.20 5.59 0.32
C PRO A 47 -7.84 5.54 -1.17
N VAL A 48 -6.80 4.80 -1.53
CA VAL A 48 -6.33 4.68 -2.92
C VAL A 48 -7.35 3.96 -3.79
N SER A 49 -7.95 2.86 -3.31
CA SER A 49 -8.98 2.14 -4.05
C SER A 49 -10.22 3.01 -4.28
N ASN A 50 -10.67 3.75 -3.26
CA ASN A 50 -11.79 4.68 -3.41
C ASN A 50 -11.48 5.80 -4.43
N LEU A 51 -10.23 6.30 -4.45
CA LEU A 51 -9.77 7.27 -5.44
C LEU A 51 -9.81 6.69 -6.87
N ILE A 52 -9.34 5.45 -7.07
CA ILE A 52 -9.38 4.77 -8.37
C ILE A 52 -10.82 4.63 -8.87
N ILE A 53 -11.76 4.24 -7.99
CA ILE A 53 -13.18 4.13 -8.34
C ILE A 53 -13.74 5.50 -8.75
N ALA A 54 -13.41 6.57 -8.02
CA ALA A 54 -13.85 7.92 -8.35
C ALA A 54 -13.32 8.39 -9.72
N ILE A 55 -12.04 8.15 -10.01
CA ILE A 55 -11.44 8.45 -11.31
C ILE A 55 -12.10 7.61 -12.41
N GLY A 56 -12.33 6.31 -12.15
CA GLY A 56 -13.02 5.42 -13.08
C GLY A 56 -14.42 5.91 -13.44
N ALA A 57 -15.17 6.44 -12.47
CA ALA A 57 -16.47 7.04 -12.71
C ALA A 57 -16.39 8.29 -13.62
N VAL A 58 -15.44 9.19 -13.37
CA VAL A 58 -15.25 10.40 -14.20
C VAL A 58 -14.86 10.04 -15.63
N VAL A 59 -13.86 9.18 -15.81
CA VAL A 59 -13.40 8.75 -17.13
C VAL A 59 -14.50 7.98 -17.86
N GLY A 60 -15.27 7.16 -17.15
CA GLY A 60 -16.42 6.44 -17.69
C GLY A 60 -17.49 7.38 -18.24
N LEU A 61 -17.85 8.43 -17.50
CA LEU A 61 -18.79 9.44 -17.98
C LEU A 61 -18.30 10.15 -19.25
N ILE A 62 -17.03 10.58 -19.27
CA ILE A 62 -16.43 11.26 -20.44
C ILE A 62 -16.43 10.34 -21.67
N GLY A 63 -16.07 9.07 -21.50
CA GLY A 63 -16.10 8.09 -22.57
C GLY A 63 -17.53 7.84 -23.09
N GLY A 64 -18.51 7.79 -22.20
CA GLY A 64 -19.93 7.62 -22.54
C GLY A 64 -20.46 8.78 -23.37
N VAL A 65 -20.08 10.03 -23.03
CA VAL A 65 -20.42 11.21 -23.83
C VAL A 65 -19.82 11.10 -25.25
N ARG A 66 -18.58 10.62 -25.39
CA ARG A 66 -17.97 10.43 -26.72
C ARG A 66 -18.67 9.36 -27.54
N VAL A 67 -19.09 8.27 -26.91
CA VAL A 67 -19.88 7.21 -27.56
C VAL A 67 -21.24 7.74 -28.01
N TYR A 68 -21.91 8.54 -27.17
CA TYR A 68 -23.18 9.18 -27.52
C TYR A 68 -23.04 10.09 -28.75
N ILE A 69 -22.00 10.93 -28.81
CA ILE A 69 -21.74 11.80 -29.95
C ILE A 69 -21.56 10.99 -31.24
N LYS A 70 -20.78 9.91 -31.21
CA LYS A 70 -20.59 9.00 -32.36
C LYS A 70 -21.90 8.33 -32.81
N TRP A 71 -22.73 7.93 -31.84
CA TRP A 71 -24.03 7.35 -32.12
C TRP A 71 -24.94 8.36 -32.83
N GLN A 72 -25.01 9.59 -32.32
CA GLN A 72 -25.83 10.65 -32.92
C GLN A 72 -25.33 11.06 -34.32
N SER A 73 -24.04 10.93 -34.61
CA SER A 73 -23.48 11.24 -35.94
C SER A 73 -23.63 10.11 -36.96
N GLY A 74 -24.21 8.96 -36.59
CA GLY A 74 -24.35 7.80 -37.49
C GLY A 74 -23.01 7.15 -37.87
N ASP A 75 -21.99 7.27 -37.01
CA ASP A 75 -20.66 6.70 -37.25
C ASP A 75 -20.74 5.16 -37.28
N GLN A 76 -20.19 4.52 -38.32
CA GLN A 76 -20.16 3.06 -38.46
C GLN A 76 -19.35 2.37 -37.36
N ASP A 77 -18.43 3.10 -36.70
CA ASP A 77 -17.64 2.57 -35.59
C ASP A 77 -18.32 2.70 -34.22
N THR A 78 -19.59 3.12 -34.15
CA THR A 78 -20.31 3.28 -32.87
C THR A 78 -20.34 1.97 -32.06
N GLN A 79 -20.63 0.83 -32.68
CA GLN A 79 -20.63 -0.47 -31.97
C GLN A 79 -19.25 -0.82 -31.40
N LYS A 80 -18.16 -0.57 -32.16
CA LYS A 80 -16.79 -0.77 -31.67
C LYS A 80 -16.48 0.17 -30.51
N ALA A 81 -16.91 1.43 -30.60
CA ALA A 81 -16.70 2.43 -29.56
C ALA A 81 -17.44 2.07 -28.25
N ILE A 82 -18.69 1.60 -28.33
CA ILE A 82 -19.47 1.12 -27.18
C ILE A 82 -18.76 -0.05 -26.51
N MET A 83 -18.38 -1.08 -27.28
CA MET A 83 -17.73 -2.27 -26.73
C MET A 83 -16.38 -1.94 -26.08
N GLY A 84 -15.56 -1.11 -26.72
CA GLY A 84 -14.27 -0.68 -26.18
C GLY A 84 -14.40 0.16 -24.91
N TRP A 85 -15.34 1.11 -24.89
CA TRP A 85 -15.61 1.95 -23.72
C TRP A 85 -16.17 1.14 -22.55
N PHE A 86 -17.14 0.27 -22.79
CA PHE A 86 -17.78 -0.54 -21.75
C PHE A 86 -16.76 -1.50 -21.12
N GLY A 87 -15.94 -2.18 -21.94
CA GLY A 87 -14.87 -3.05 -21.45
C GLY A 87 -13.84 -2.29 -20.62
N ALA A 88 -13.42 -1.10 -21.05
CA ALA A 88 -12.48 -0.26 -20.31
C ALA A 88 -13.05 0.22 -18.96
N CYS A 89 -14.33 0.61 -18.91
CA CYS A 89 -14.99 1.00 -17.66
C CYS A 89 -15.08 -0.15 -16.67
N LEU A 90 -15.48 -1.33 -17.14
CA LEU A 90 -15.60 -2.52 -16.31
C LEU A 90 -14.23 -2.91 -15.74
N PHE A 91 -13.18 -2.87 -16.56
CA PHE A 91 -11.81 -3.14 -16.13
C PHE A 91 -11.35 -2.17 -15.02
N LEU A 92 -11.56 -0.86 -15.18
CA LEU A 92 -11.16 0.13 -14.17
C LEU A 92 -11.85 -0.07 -12.82
N ILE A 93 -13.14 -0.41 -12.82
CA ILE A 93 -13.89 -0.72 -11.59
C ILE A 93 -13.34 -2.00 -10.95
N LEU A 94 -13.10 -3.04 -11.74
CA LEU A 94 -12.56 -4.30 -11.25
C LEU A 94 -11.16 -4.15 -10.62
N VAL A 95 -10.29 -3.30 -11.17
CA VAL A 95 -8.98 -3.02 -10.59
C VAL A 95 -9.08 -2.49 -9.15
N GLY A 96 -10.03 -1.58 -8.88
CA GLY A 96 -10.25 -1.06 -7.53
C GLY A 96 -10.65 -2.16 -6.53
N VAL A 97 -11.50 -3.10 -6.96
CA VAL A 97 -11.93 -4.26 -6.16
C VAL A 97 -10.79 -5.25 -5.97
N VAL A 98 -10.03 -5.54 -7.01
CA VAL A 98 -8.89 -6.48 -6.98
C VAL A 98 -7.78 -5.97 -6.07
N ILE A 99 -7.47 -4.68 -6.08
CA ILE A 99 -6.52 -4.08 -5.13
C ILE A 99 -7.00 -4.29 -3.69
N LYS A 100 -8.28 -4.05 -3.38
CA LYS A 100 -8.80 -4.37 -2.05
C LYS A 100 -8.67 -5.86 -1.71
N ALA A 101 -8.96 -6.75 -2.65
CA ALA A 101 -8.87 -8.20 -2.43
C ALA A 101 -7.44 -8.74 -2.25
N PHE A 102 -6.41 -8.07 -2.79
CA PHE A 102 -5.01 -8.48 -2.59
C PHE A 102 -4.45 -8.07 -1.23
N PHE A 103 -5.03 -7.06 -0.60
CA PHE A 103 -4.55 -6.47 0.65
C PHE A 103 -5.52 -6.64 1.83
N ALA A 104 -6.68 -7.28 1.60
CA ALA A 104 -7.59 -7.77 2.63
C ALA A 104 -7.12 -9.14 3.16
#